data_AF-A0A9P6ZQF7-F1
#
_entry.id   AF-A0A9P6ZQF7-F1
#
_cell.length_a   1.000
_cell.length_b   1.000
_cell.length_c   1.000
_cell.angle_alpha   90.00
_cell.angle_beta   90.00
_cell.angle_gamma   90.00
#
_symmetry.space_group_name_H-M   'P 1'
#
loop_
_entity.id
_entity.type
_entity.pdbx_description
1 polymer ?
#
loop_
_entity_poly.entity_id
_entity_poly.type
_entity_poly.pdbx_seq_one_letter_code
_entity_poly.pdbx_strand_id
1 'polypeptide(L)'
;MPDVTVINDLSEDIHIAFFVGVPTNWKNHLKPGERWTTHLASLPLHFEARSVTEGREFSHDESMEMFATIGGACAAGTASVVSAGALFAGEMVAGIPIVSAPLMAVASAGGAKYNAWGEQGRKCTARVWVPLWWHQPQYSVRMVDGRCVLWDVNAN
;
A
#
# COMPACT_ATOMS: atom_id res chain seq x y z
N MET A 1 8.13 -17.28 -7.53
CA MET A 1 7.82 -16.31 -6.46
C MET A 1 8.44 -16.87 -5.20
N PRO A 2 9.41 -16.19 -4.57
CA PRO A 2 10.00 -16.63 -3.32
C PRO A 2 8.99 -16.65 -2.17
N ASP A 3 9.28 -17.49 -1.19
CA ASP A 3 8.55 -17.55 0.06
C ASP A 3 9.05 -16.47 1.01
N VAL A 4 8.13 -15.70 1.57
CA VAL A 4 8.41 -14.72 2.62
C VAL A 4 7.66 -15.16 3.87
N THR A 5 8.37 -15.30 4.98
CA THR A 5 7.78 -15.62 6.27
C THR A 5 7.76 -14.39 7.15
N VAL A 6 6.62 -14.10 7.75
CA VAL A 6 6.44 -13.04 8.75
C VAL A 6 6.08 -13.69 10.08
N ILE A 7 6.75 -13.27 11.14
CA ILE A 7 6.53 -13.71 12.53
C ILE A 7 5.97 -12.54 13.32
N ASN A 8 4.90 -12.76 14.06
CA ASN A 8 4.42 -11.77 15.02
C ASN A 8 5.13 -11.96 16.38
N ASP A 9 6.12 -11.12 16.69
CA ASP A 9 6.79 -11.10 17.99
C ASP A 9 6.22 -10.02 18.93
N LEU A 10 5.05 -9.46 18.61
CA LEU A 10 4.31 -8.58 19.50
C LEU A 10 3.49 -9.40 20.50
N SER A 11 3.05 -8.74 21.58
CA SER A 11 2.17 -9.33 22.59
C SER A 11 0.68 -9.30 22.22
N GLU A 12 0.34 -8.79 21.03
CA GLU A 12 -1.03 -8.62 20.55
C GLU A 12 -1.22 -9.24 19.15
N ASP A 13 -2.46 -9.58 18.81
CA ASP A 13 -2.82 -10.02 17.48
C ASP A 13 -2.74 -8.86 16.47
N ILE A 14 -2.28 -9.13 15.26
CA ILE A 14 -2.12 -8.11 14.21
C ILE A 14 -2.73 -8.52 12.87
N HIS A 15 -3.12 -7.52 12.08
CA HIS A 15 -3.37 -7.65 10.65
C HIS A 15 -2.11 -7.24 9.90
N ILE A 16 -1.69 -8.02 8.90
CA ILE A 16 -0.53 -7.69 8.07
C ILE A 16 -0.87 -7.78 6.59
N ALA A 17 -0.27 -6.91 5.79
CA ALA A 17 -0.43 -6.92 4.35
C ALA A 17 0.83 -6.48 3.60
N PHE A 18 1.00 -7.03 2.41
CA PHE A 18 1.93 -6.60 1.38
C PHE A 18 1.20 -5.92 0.22
N PHE A 19 1.76 -4.81 -0.26
CA PHE A 19 1.10 -3.95 -1.24
C PHE A 19 1.90 -3.80 -2.52
N VAL A 20 1.16 -3.79 -3.63
CA VAL A 20 1.58 -3.29 -4.94
C VAL A 20 0.60 -2.19 -5.33
N GLY A 21 0.75 -1.02 -4.70
CA GLY A 21 -0.27 0.03 -4.71
C GLY A 21 -1.46 -0.30 -3.80
N VAL A 22 -2.07 -1.48 -3.96
CA VAL A 22 -3.17 -2.01 -3.12
C VAL A 22 -2.72 -3.23 -2.32
N PRO A 23 -3.41 -3.61 -1.23
CA PRO A 23 -3.16 -4.88 -0.55
C PRO A 23 -3.33 -6.03 -1.55
N THR A 24 -2.29 -6.87 -1.68
CA THR A 24 -2.29 -8.01 -2.62
C THR A 24 -2.21 -9.34 -1.90
N ASN A 25 -1.52 -9.36 -0.76
CA ASN A 25 -1.36 -10.52 0.09
C ASN A 25 -1.50 -10.06 1.53
N TRP A 26 -2.38 -10.67 2.29
CA TRP A 26 -2.60 -10.30 3.68
C TRP A 26 -2.94 -11.51 4.54
N LYS A 27 -2.73 -11.33 5.84
CA LYS A 27 -3.18 -12.24 6.89
C LYS A 27 -3.78 -11.39 8.00
N ASN A 28 -5.06 -11.61 8.24
CA ASN A 28 -5.75 -11.03 9.39
C ASN A 28 -5.58 -11.95 10.60
N HIS A 29 -5.61 -11.37 11.80
CA HIS A 29 -5.55 -12.09 13.08
C HIS A 29 -4.32 -13.00 13.20
N LEU A 30 -3.14 -12.49 12.87
CA LEU A 30 -1.88 -13.19 13.10
C LEU A 30 -1.54 -13.12 14.60
N LYS A 31 -1.58 -14.25 15.28
CA LYS A 31 -1.41 -14.32 16.75
C LYS A 31 0.04 -14.11 17.18
N PRO A 32 0.29 -13.66 18.42
CA PRO A 32 1.63 -13.66 19.02
C PRO A 32 2.33 -15.02 18.87
N GLY A 33 3.56 -14.99 18.35
CA GLY A 33 4.39 -16.15 18.04
C GLY A 33 3.97 -16.94 16.79
N GLU A 34 2.85 -16.59 16.13
CA GLU A 34 2.42 -17.24 14.90
C GLU A 34 3.32 -16.82 13.72
N ARG A 35 3.54 -17.78 12.82
CA ARG A 35 4.28 -17.58 11.58
C ARG A 35 3.32 -17.69 10.41
N TRP A 36 3.41 -16.73 9.50
CA TRP A 36 2.69 -16.74 8.24
C TRP A 36 3.68 -16.70 7.08
N THR A 37 3.54 -17.66 6.16
CA THR A 37 4.35 -17.73 4.94
C THR A 37 3.47 -17.44 3.74
N THR A 38 3.95 -16.58 2.84
CA THR A 38 3.27 -16.23 1.60
C THR A 38 4.23 -16.16 0.42
N HIS A 39 3.71 -16.32 -0.80
CA HIS A 39 4.47 -16.30 -2.04
C HIS A 39 4.37 -14.92 -2.68
N LEU A 40 5.47 -14.18 -2.73
CA LEU A 40 5.47 -12.80 -3.22
C LEU A 40 6.23 -12.69 -4.55
N ALA A 41 5.86 -11.68 -5.34
CA ALA A 41 6.64 -11.31 -6.51
C ALA A 41 7.97 -10.68 -6.09
N SER A 42 9.06 -10.97 -6.84
CA SER A 42 10.39 -10.42 -6.58
C SER A 42 10.49 -8.95 -7.04
N LEU A 43 9.92 -8.05 -6.24
CA LEU A 43 9.87 -6.61 -6.48
C LEU A 43 9.80 -5.84 -5.14
N PRO A 44 10.05 -4.51 -5.12
CA PRO A 44 9.86 -3.72 -3.90
C PRO A 44 8.38 -3.70 -3.51
N LEU A 45 8.07 -4.17 -2.31
CA LEU A 45 6.73 -4.16 -1.74
C LEU A 45 6.67 -3.18 -0.57
N HIS A 46 5.49 -2.61 -0.37
CA HIS A 46 5.19 -1.97 0.90
C HIS A 46 4.62 -3.02 1.85
N PHE A 47 5.04 -2.97 3.12
CA PHE A 47 4.52 -3.81 4.19
C PHE A 47 3.84 -2.91 5.20
N GLU A 48 2.67 -3.33 5.69
CA GLU A 48 1.94 -2.66 6.76
C GLU A 48 1.48 -3.70 7.80
N ALA A 49 1.66 -3.36 9.08
CA ALA A 49 1.04 -4.07 10.18
C ALA A 49 0.08 -3.15 10.94
N ARG A 50 -1.11 -3.65 11.26
CA ARG A 50 -2.16 -2.98 12.03
C ARG A 50 -2.53 -3.78 13.26
N SER A 51 -2.87 -3.12 14.36
CA SER A 51 -3.45 -3.78 15.54
C SER A 51 -4.83 -4.33 15.20
N VAL A 52 -5.19 -5.49 15.73
CA VAL A 52 -6.57 -5.99 15.68
C VAL A 52 -7.53 -5.13 16.51
N THR A 53 -7.04 -4.46 17.55
CA THR A 53 -7.89 -3.67 18.46
C THR A 53 -8.29 -2.31 17.86
N GLU A 54 -7.38 -1.69 17.12
CA GLU A 54 -7.53 -0.32 16.62
C GLU A 54 -7.65 -0.23 15.11
N GLY A 55 -7.16 -1.25 14.40
CA GLY A 55 -7.07 -1.29 12.94
C GLY A 55 -8.15 -2.16 12.35
N ARG A 56 -8.60 -1.80 11.15
CA ARG A 56 -9.51 -2.65 10.38
C ARG A 56 -8.77 -3.79 9.68
N GLU A 57 -9.51 -4.88 9.47
CA GLU A 57 -9.10 -6.00 8.64
C GLU A 57 -8.81 -5.61 7.20
N PHE A 58 -7.82 -6.26 6.59
CA PHE A 58 -7.64 -6.20 5.14
C PHE A 58 -8.67 -7.08 4.45
N SER A 59 -9.32 -6.55 3.42
CA SER A 59 -10.30 -7.30 2.64
C SER A 59 -10.10 -7.14 1.14
N HIS A 60 -10.66 -8.08 0.39
CA HIS A 60 -10.65 -8.02 -1.07
C HIS A 60 -11.45 -6.82 -1.58
N ASP A 61 -12.61 -6.56 -0.99
CA ASP A 61 -13.47 -5.44 -1.37
C ASP A 61 -12.77 -4.09 -1.15
N GLU A 62 -12.09 -3.92 -0.01
CA GLU A 62 -11.24 -2.74 0.26
C GLU A 62 -10.13 -2.60 -0.78
N SER A 63 -9.48 -3.71 -1.15
CA SER A 63 -8.40 -3.70 -2.14
C SER A 63 -8.91 -3.30 -3.52
N MET A 64 -10.11 -3.74 -3.88
CA MET A 64 -10.78 -3.36 -5.14
C MET A 64 -11.24 -1.91 -5.13
N GLU A 65 -11.74 -1.40 -4.00
CA GLU A 65 -12.11 0.00 -3.85
C GLU A 65 -10.88 0.92 -3.94
N MET A 66 -9.77 0.53 -3.29
CA MET A 66 -8.47 1.22 -3.43
C MET A 66 -7.99 1.19 -4.88
N PHE A 67 -8.08 0.03 -5.53
CA PHE A 67 -7.66 -0.12 -6.93
C PHE A 67 -8.47 0.80 -7.85
N ALA A 68 -9.80 0.82 -7.68
CA ALA A 68 -10.68 1.72 -8.43
C ALA A 68 -10.37 3.19 -8.16
N THR A 69 -10.05 3.55 -6.91
CA THR A 69 -9.68 4.91 -6.52
C THR A 69 -8.37 5.35 -7.19
N ILE A 70 -7.33 4.51 -7.14
CA ILE A 70 -6.05 4.77 -7.80
C ILE A 70 -6.25 4.85 -9.31
N GLY A 71 -6.94 3.88 -9.91
CA GLY A 71 -7.22 3.84 -11.34
C GLY A 71 -7.98 5.08 -11.82
N GLY A 72 -9.02 5.48 -11.08
CA GLY A 72 -9.79 6.70 -11.35
C GLY A 72 -8.94 7.96 -11.24
N ALA A 73 -8.08 8.06 -10.22
CA ALA A 73 -7.16 9.19 -10.06
C ALA A 73 -6.13 9.27 -11.19
N CYS A 74 -5.55 8.14 -11.61
CA CYS A 74 -4.61 8.07 -12.72
C CYS A 74 -5.28 8.45 -14.06
N ALA A 75 -6.49 7.95 -14.32
CA ALA A 75 -7.26 8.31 -15.51
C ALA A 75 -7.60 9.82 -15.53
N ALA A 76 -8.06 10.36 -14.40
CA ALA A 76 -8.35 11.78 -14.26
C ALA A 76 -7.10 12.66 -14.45
N GLY A 77 -5.97 12.28 -13.84
CA GLY A 77 -4.69 12.98 -14.01
C GLY A 77 -4.21 12.97 -15.47
N THR A 78 -4.29 11.81 -16.13
CA THR A 78 -3.92 11.68 -17.56
C THR A 78 -4.81 12.54 -18.45
N ALA A 79 -6.13 12.50 -18.23
CA ALA A 79 -7.08 13.33 -18.96
C ALA A 79 -6.85 14.83 -18.73
N SER A 80 -6.47 15.24 -17.51
CA SER A 80 -6.10 16.62 -17.21
C SER A 80 -4.88 17.09 -18.01
N VAL A 81 -3.82 16.26 -18.11
CA VAL A 81 -2.62 16.60 -18.90
C VAL A 81 -2.91 16.61 -20.40
N VAL A 82 -3.66 15.63 -20.92
CA VAL A 82 -4.00 15.57 -22.36
C VAL A 82 -4.86 16.77 -22.75
N SER A 83 -5.88 17.10 -21.95
CA SER A 83 -6.72 18.27 -22.20
C SER A 83 -5.93 19.58 -22.13
N ALA A 84 -4.96 19.70 -21.22
CA ALA A 84 -4.06 20.85 -21.17
C ALA A 84 -3.08 20.88 -22.36
N GLY A 85 -2.52 19.74 -22.79
CA GLY A 85 -1.59 19.63 -23.92
C GLY A 85 -2.22 19.96 -25.26
N ALA A 86 -3.50 19.60 -25.45
CA ALA A 86 -4.28 20.00 -26.62
C ALA A 86 -4.43 21.53 -26.75
N LEU A 87 -4.37 22.28 -25.64
CA LEU A 87 -4.41 23.76 -25.64
C LEU A 87 -3.13 24.40 -26.21
N PHE A 88 -1.98 23.75 -26.06
CA PHE A 88 -0.70 24.29 -26.52
C PHE A 88 -0.43 23.99 -28.01
N ALA A 89 -1.15 23.04 -28.60
CA ALA A 89 -1.01 22.65 -30.00
C ALA A 89 -2.09 23.24 -30.93
N GLY A 90 -3.22 23.72 -30.38
CA GLY A 90 -4.30 24.35 -31.15
C GLY A 90 -4.50 25.80 -30.72
N GLU A 91 -4.32 26.74 -31.64
CA GLU A 91 -4.54 28.17 -31.41
C GLU A 91 -5.94 28.43 -30.80
N MET A 92 -5.95 29.18 -29.68
CA MET A 92 -7.09 29.83 -29.02
C MET A 92 -8.45 29.09 -28.98
N VAL A 93 -8.76 28.45 -27.85
CA VAL A 93 -10.15 28.27 -27.40
C VAL A 93 -10.28 28.65 -25.92
N ALA A 94 -10.81 29.84 -25.66
CA ALA A 94 -10.97 30.47 -24.35
C ALA A 94 -12.05 29.83 -23.43
N GLY A 95 -12.31 28.53 -23.53
CA GLY A 95 -13.43 27.86 -22.85
C GLY A 95 -13.09 26.62 -22.00
N ILE A 96 -11.85 26.12 -22.02
CA ILE A 96 -11.50 24.81 -21.42
C ILE A 96 -10.63 24.83 -20.13
N PRO A 97 -10.30 25.95 -19.44
CA PRO A 97 -9.78 25.83 -18.06
C PRO A 97 -10.82 25.21 -17.10
N ILE A 98 -12.07 25.05 -17.57
CA ILE A 98 -13.19 24.47 -16.84
C ILE A 98 -13.05 22.96 -16.62
N VAL A 99 -12.32 22.21 -17.47
CA VAL A 99 -12.31 20.72 -17.40
C VAL A 99 -11.02 20.15 -16.79
N SER A 100 -9.87 20.78 -17.02
CA SER A 100 -8.58 20.32 -16.47
C SER A 100 -8.49 20.51 -14.94
N ALA A 101 -9.01 21.63 -14.43
CA ALA A 101 -9.06 21.94 -13.00
C ALA A 101 -9.90 20.95 -12.17
N PRO A 102 -11.16 20.61 -12.52
CA PRO A 102 -11.93 19.63 -11.77
C PRO A 102 -11.34 18.21 -11.88
N LEU A 103 -10.77 17.83 -13.04
CA LEU A 103 -10.09 16.53 -13.17
C LEU A 103 -8.85 16.43 -12.27
N MET A 104 -8.08 17.51 -12.16
CA MET A 104 -6.94 17.57 -11.23
C MET A 104 -7.39 17.53 -9.76
N ALA A 105 -8.52 18.17 -9.43
CA ALA A 105 -9.12 18.08 -8.10
C ALA A 105 -9.56 16.65 -7.76
N VAL A 106 -10.17 15.93 -8.72
CA VAL A 106 -10.53 14.51 -8.55
C VAL A 106 -9.30 13.64 -8.35
N ALA A 107 -8.24 13.85 -9.15
CA ALA A 107 -6.98 13.11 -8.98
C ALA A 107 -6.36 13.36 -7.58
N SER A 108 -6.35 14.61 -7.14
CA SER A 108 -5.84 15.01 -5.82
C SER A 108 -6.68 14.43 -4.68
N ALA A 109 -8.01 14.42 -4.82
CA ALA A 109 -8.92 13.82 -3.86
C ALA A 109 -8.73 12.29 -3.76
N GLY A 110 -8.49 11.61 -4.89
CA GLY A 110 -8.13 10.19 -4.91
C GLY A 110 -6.83 9.91 -4.15
N GLY A 111 -5.79 10.73 -4.35
CA GLY A 111 -4.54 10.65 -3.60
C GLY A 111 -4.72 10.90 -2.09
N ALA A 112 -5.54 11.89 -1.71
CA ALA A 112 -5.84 12.17 -0.31
C ALA A 112 -6.58 11.01 0.36
N LYS A 113 -7.56 10.41 -0.33
CA LYS A 113 -8.27 9.21 0.15
C LYS A 113 -7.31 8.04 0.32
N TYR A 114 -6.41 7.81 -0.63
CA TYR A 114 -5.39 6.77 -0.52
C TYR A 114 -4.48 6.95 0.71
N ASN A 115 -4.02 8.19 0.96
CA ASN A 115 -3.17 8.48 2.12
C ASN A 115 -3.89 8.27 3.46
N ALA A 116 -5.14 8.72 3.58
CA ALA A 116 -5.94 8.55 4.80
C ALA A 116 -6.24 7.07 5.09
N TRP A 117 -6.17 6.22 4.08
CA TRP A 117 -6.63 4.84 4.16
C TRP A 117 -5.77 3.96 5.08
N GLY A 118 -4.50 4.31 5.27
CA GLY A 118 -3.53 3.60 6.11
C GLY A 118 -3.33 4.20 7.50
N GLU A 119 -4.13 5.16 7.96
CA GLU A 119 -3.84 5.82 9.25
C GLU A 119 -4.46 5.10 10.46
N GLN A 120 -5.49 4.27 10.26
CA GLN A 120 -6.21 3.64 11.38
C GLN A 120 -5.52 2.38 11.89
N GLY A 121 -5.10 2.42 13.17
CA GLY A 121 -4.54 1.29 13.90
C GLY A 121 -3.20 0.78 13.37
N ARG A 122 -2.52 1.56 12.54
CA ARG A 122 -1.23 1.20 11.94
C ARG A 122 -0.12 1.20 13.00
N LYS A 123 0.50 0.04 13.19
CA LYS A 123 1.61 -0.17 14.14
C LYS A 123 2.96 0.10 13.49
N CYS A 124 3.20 -0.48 12.31
CA CYS A 124 4.45 -0.25 11.59
C CYS A 124 4.27 -0.32 10.08
N THR A 125 5.20 0.32 9.37
CA THR A 125 5.32 0.23 7.93
C THR A 125 6.77 0.03 7.54
N ALA A 126 7.00 -0.71 6.47
CA ALA A 126 8.33 -0.90 5.92
C ALA A 126 8.27 -0.99 4.40
N ARG A 127 9.40 -0.69 3.74
CA ARG A 127 9.63 -1.11 2.37
C ARG A 127 10.44 -2.39 2.41
N VAL A 128 9.92 -3.42 1.78
CA VAL A 128 10.52 -4.75 1.77
C VAL A 128 10.98 -5.05 0.36
N TRP A 129 12.26 -5.38 0.21
CA TRP A 129 12.76 -5.91 -1.04
C TRP A 129 12.62 -7.43 -1.01
N VAL A 130 11.82 -7.97 -1.92
CA VAL A 130 11.67 -9.42 -2.06
C VAL A 130 12.75 -9.91 -3.04
N PRO A 131 13.77 -10.66 -2.57
CA PRO A 131 14.87 -11.12 -3.42
C PRO A 131 14.41 -12.16 -4.45
N LEU A 132 15.30 -12.57 -5.35
CA LEU A 132 15.05 -13.69 -6.27
C LEU A 132 14.95 -15.02 -5.48
N TRP A 133 14.40 -16.06 -6.11
CA TRP A 133 13.97 -17.36 -5.51
C TRP A 133 14.96 -18.13 -4.61
N TRP A 134 16.21 -17.68 -4.50
CA TRP A 134 17.32 -18.33 -3.80
C TRP A 134 17.37 -17.93 -2.32
N HIS A 135 16.73 -16.83 -1.95
CA HIS A 135 16.62 -16.34 -0.58
C HIS A 135 15.17 -16.40 -0.11
N GLN A 136 14.94 -17.04 1.04
CA GLN A 136 13.67 -17.02 1.75
C GLN A 136 13.79 -16.04 2.92
N PRO A 137 13.43 -14.76 2.74
CA PRO A 137 13.52 -13.79 3.81
C PRO A 137 12.54 -14.15 4.93
N GLN A 138 13.01 -13.99 6.16
CA GLN A 138 12.21 -14.14 7.37
C GLN A 138 12.18 -12.81 8.08
N TYR A 139 10.99 -12.25 8.23
CA TYR A 139 10.76 -11.01 8.94
C TYR A 139 10.05 -11.26 10.26
N SER A 140 10.36 -10.43 11.24
CA SER A 140 9.70 -10.42 12.54
C SER A 140 9.17 -9.02 12.81
N VAL A 141 7.88 -8.95 13.13
CA VAL A 141 7.24 -7.71 13.59
C VAL A 141 7.44 -7.65 15.09
N ARG A 142 8.24 -6.69 15.56
CA ARG A 142 8.65 -6.61 16.97
C ARG A 142 8.75 -5.17 17.44
N MET A 143 8.78 -4.99 18.76
CA MET A 143 9.10 -3.71 19.38
C MET A 143 10.61 -3.56 19.52
N VAL A 144 11.17 -2.48 18.99
CA VAL A 144 12.56 -2.05 19.19
C VAL A 144 12.53 -0.62 19.68
N ASP A 145 13.15 -0.35 20.83
CA ASP A 145 13.18 0.99 21.47
C ASP A 145 11.80 1.65 21.59
N GLY A 146 10.78 0.86 21.92
CA GLY A 146 9.40 1.33 22.08
C GLY A 146 8.68 1.64 20.76
N ARG A 147 9.25 1.28 19.60
CA ARG A 147 8.64 1.42 18.28
C ARG A 147 8.43 0.06 17.63
N CYS A 148 7.29 -0.13 16.97
CA CYS A 148 7.05 -1.32 16.18
C CYS A 148 7.83 -1.24 14.87
N VAL A 149 8.63 -2.26 14.56
CA VAL A 149 9.45 -2.34 13.35
C VAL A 149 9.33 -3.71 12.72
N LEU A 150 9.55 -3.76 11.40
CA LEU A 150 9.77 -5.00 10.67
C LEU A 150 11.28 -5.29 10.67
N TRP A 151 11.69 -6.37 11.32
CA TRP A 151 13.08 -6.77 11.46
C TRP A 151 13.39 -7.96 10.56
N ASP A 152 14.48 -7.91 9.79
CA ASP A 152 14.98 -9.07 9.05
C ASP A 152 15.76 -9.99 10.00
N VAL A 153 15.25 -11.21 10.21
CA VAL A 153 15.84 -12.18 11.12
C VAL A 153 17.20 -12.69 10.62
N ASN A 154 17.42 -12.67 9.30
CA ASN A 154 18.63 -13.21 8.68
C ASN A 154 19.74 -12.16 8.49
N ALA A 155 19.47 -10.88 8.77
CA ALA A 155 20.40 -9.78 8.52
C ALA A 155 21.38 -9.50 9.68
N ASN A 156 21.68 -10.51 10.51
CA ASN A 156 22.53 -10.40 11.69
C ASN A 156 24.00 -10.11 11.33
#